data_AF-A0A484NTY5-F1
#
_entry.id   AF-A0A484NTY5-F1
#
_cell.length_a   1.000
_cell.length_b   1.000
_cell.length_c   1.000
_cell.angle_alpha   90.00
_cell.angle_beta   90.00
_cell.angle_gamma   90.00
#
_symmetry.space_group_name_H-M   'P 1'
#
loop_
_entity.id
_entity.type
_entity.pdbx_description
1 polymer ?
#
loop_
_entity_poly.entity_id
_entity_poly.type
_entity_poly.pdbx_seq_one_letter_code
_entity_poly.pdbx_strand_id
1 'polypeptide(L)'
;MEGLIKKFSNNSVDAQMKKTEGEEQQGDFPDATIKYISQMLMEEEELETQRCMFRDAMALHATEKYFSAVLDGTVADNMRPPQDGFSWTCALTNSFSSSSSDEPCFGLSLPDATGETLKKIRQHATPQGTGMERVAFHLANALDARLNGRGTSIYTSPQGNVSAADILRAFQMYLTASPFKMVTSMMANRCIAKLVGGGATRLHIIDFGIFYGFQWPSLIQALSTMPGGPPRLRITGIDLPQPGFRPAERVNATGLRLEKYCQRFNVPFEFNAIAKKWDTIELEELQLDREDDAVIVNCLDRMGNVPDETVVPTSPRDIVLNLIKNINPDVHGVVNGAYNAPYFSMRLRETLFHFSSLFDILEETVPREDNDRCLFEGTVLAREMMNVIACEGTERVERPETYRQWQLRSIRAGLQPLPLDQEIVKGVREKVKSEYNKNFTMDEDGNWLLQGWKGKVLHAVSCWKPSN
;
A
#
# COMPACT_ATOMS: atom_id res chain seq x y z
N MET A 1 -2.13 -42.85 -12.06
CA MET A 1 -2.33 -41.41 -12.31
C MET A 1 -2.23 -40.54 -11.05
N GLU A 2 -1.82 -41.07 -9.90
CA GLU A 2 -1.57 -40.27 -8.68
C GLU A 2 -0.07 -40.08 -8.34
N GLY A 3 0.83 -40.79 -9.03
CA GLY A 3 2.28 -40.68 -8.83
C GLY A 3 3.01 -39.64 -9.70
N LEU A 4 2.32 -38.98 -10.64
CA LEU A 4 2.91 -38.00 -11.57
C LEU A 4 2.59 -36.54 -11.22
N ILE A 5 1.55 -36.30 -10.40
CA ILE A 5 1.18 -34.95 -9.94
C ILE A 5 2.09 -34.48 -8.78
N LYS A 6 2.63 -35.40 -7.97
CA LYS A 6 3.62 -35.06 -6.92
C LYS A 6 5.02 -34.73 -7.44
N LYS A 7 5.33 -34.97 -8.71
CA LYS A 7 6.69 -34.78 -9.28
C LYS A 7 6.92 -33.39 -9.90
N PHE A 8 5.86 -32.61 -10.14
CA PHE A 8 5.97 -31.26 -10.71
C PHE A 8 5.86 -30.13 -9.67
N SER A 9 5.33 -30.39 -8.47
CA SER A 9 5.24 -29.38 -7.41
C SER A 9 6.52 -29.24 -6.57
N ASN A 10 7.30 -30.31 -6.38
CA ASN A 10 8.48 -30.28 -5.51
C ASN A 10 9.79 -29.94 -6.24
N ASN A 11 9.86 -30.13 -7.57
CA ASN A 11 11.12 -29.96 -8.30
C ASN A 11 11.49 -28.49 -8.58
N SER A 12 10.56 -27.54 -8.50
CA SER A 12 10.89 -26.12 -8.70
C SER A 12 11.42 -25.45 -7.43
N VAL A 13 10.95 -25.87 -6.26
CA VAL A 13 11.34 -25.28 -4.96
C VAL A 13 12.68 -25.84 -4.47
N ASP A 14 12.91 -27.16 -4.63
CA ASP A 14 14.18 -27.80 -4.25
C ASP A 14 15.34 -27.44 -5.19
N ALA A 15 15.06 -27.12 -6.46
CA ALA A 15 16.09 -26.70 -7.42
C ALA A 15 16.63 -25.29 -7.12
N GLN A 16 15.85 -24.44 -6.45
CA GLN A 16 16.32 -23.14 -5.93
C GLN A 16 17.05 -23.27 -4.59
N MET A 17 16.77 -24.32 -3.79
CA MET A 17 17.50 -24.58 -2.54
C MET A 17 18.90 -25.18 -2.73
N LYS A 18 19.21 -25.81 -3.87
CA LYS A 18 20.50 -26.52 -4.08
C LYS A 18 21.57 -25.75 -4.84
N LYS A 19 21.37 -24.47 -5.16
CA LYS A 19 22.34 -23.68 -5.95
C LYS A 19 23.08 -22.58 -5.17
N THR A 20 22.99 -22.57 -3.84
CA THR A 20 23.58 -21.54 -2.98
C THR A 20 24.63 -22.10 -2.01
N GLU A 21 25.30 -23.19 -2.37
CA GLU A 21 26.55 -23.61 -1.73
C GLU A 21 27.73 -23.14 -2.58
N GLY A 22 28.08 -21.86 -2.45
CA GLY A 22 29.22 -21.25 -3.12
C GLY A 22 29.04 -19.75 -3.29
N GLU A 23 29.78 -18.98 -2.48
CA GLU A 23 29.85 -17.51 -2.40
C GLU A 23 28.74 -16.84 -1.56
N GLU A 24 29.03 -16.64 -0.27
CA GLU A 24 28.27 -15.77 0.64
C GLU A 24 28.29 -14.32 0.12
N GLN A 25 27.25 -13.93 -0.61
CA GLN A 25 26.94 -12.54 -0.89
C GLN A 25 25.93 -12.03 0.14
N GLN A 26 26.17 -10.80 0.61
CA GLN A 26 25.36 -10.00 1.53
C GLN A 26 23.84 -10.23 1.33
N GLY A 27 23.14 -10.63 2.40
CA GLY A 27 21.78 -11.19 2.37
C GLY A 27 20.81 -10.50 1.40
N ASP A 28 20.27 -11.28 0.48
CA ASP A 28 19.44 -10.77 -0.59
C ASP A 28 18.03 -10.36 -0.09
N PHE A 29 17.62 -9.11 -0.36
CA PHE A 29 16.38 -8.53 0.19
C PHE A 29 15.12 -9.35 -0.14
N PRO A 30 14.79 -9.64 -1.42
CA PRO A 30 13.56 -10.37 -1.75
C PRO A 30 13.54 -11.76 -1.08
N ASP A 31 14.68 -12.42 -0.94
CA ASP A 31 14.79 -13.73 -0.28
C ASP A 31 14.48 -13.65 1.22
N ALA A 32 15.03 -12.66 1.93
CA ALA A 32 14.75 -12.46 3.35
C ALA A 32 13.25 -12.16 3.62
N THR A 33 12.64 -11.30 2.80
CA THR A 33 11.21 -10.97 2.92
C THR A 33 10.31 -12.16 2.57
N ILE A 34 10.60 -12.88 1.49
CA ILE A 34 9.82 -14.08 1.10
C ILE A 34 9.92 -15.14 2.19
N LYS A 35 11.11 -15.43 2.72
CA LYS A 35 11.31 -16.37 3.84
C LYS A 35 10.54 -15.95 5.08
N TYR A 36 10.52 -14.65 5.40
CA TYR A 36 9.77 -14.12 6.53
C TYR A 36 8.25 -14.32 6.34
N ILE A 37 7.71 -14.05 5.15
CA ILE A 37 6.29 -14.31 4.86
C ILE A 37 5.99 -15.81 4.94
N SER A 38 6.85 -16.66 4.38
CA SER A 38 6.68 -18.13 4.48
C SER A 38 6.69 -18.60 5.94
N GLN A 39 7.54 -18.01 6.78
CA GLN A 39 7.55 -18.30 8.21
C GLN A 39 6.22 -17.91 8.87
N MET A 40 5.68 -16.73 8.58
CA MET A 40 4.36 -16.31 9.08
C MET A 40 3.26 -17.30 8.68
N LEU A 41 3.24 -17.71 7.41
CA LEU A 41 2.27 -18.67 6.88
C LEU A 41 2.38 -20.05 7.55
N MET A 42 3.55 -20.43 8.04
CA MET A 42 3.75 -21.72 8.72
C MET A 42 3.50 -21.66 10.23
N GLU A 43 3.80 -20.53 10.89
CA GLU A 43 3.82 -20.42 12.35
C GLU A 43 2.56 -19.76 12.94
N GLU A 44 1.80 -18.99 12.15
CA GLU A 44 0.60 -18.28 12.62
C GLU A 44 -0.67 -18.91 12.04
N GLU A 45 -1.16 -19.97 12.68
CA GLU A 45 -2.41 -20.66 12.29
C GLU A 45 -3.62 -19.71 12.22
N GLU A 46 -3.63 -18.65 13.03
CA GLU A 46 -4.68 -17.64 13.03
C GLU A 46 -4.81 -16.94 11.67
N LEU A 47 -3.75 -16.83 10.87
CA LEU A 47 -3.79 -16.17 9.55
C LEU A 47 -4.73 -16.84 8.55
N GLU A 48 -5.00 -18.14 8.72
CA GLU A 48 -5.94 -18.90 7.87
C GLU A 48 -7.40 -18.54 8.16
N THR A 49 -7.70 -18.12 9.38
CA THR A 49 -9.07 -17.76 9.81
C THR A 49 -9.27 -16.25 9.92
N GLN A 50 -8.18 -15.51 10.14
CA GLN A 50 -8.17 -14.08 10.24
C GLN A 50 -8.49 -13.48 8.88
N ARG A 51 -9.47 -12.58 8.85
CA ARG A 51 -9.84 -11.86 7.63
C ARG A 51 -8.71 -10.92 7.22
N CYS A 52 -8.55 -10.75 5.91
CA CYS A 52 -7.59 -9.82 5.33
C CYS A 52 -7.65 -8.43 5.99
N MET A 53 -6.49 -8.02 6.53
CA MET A 53 -6.27 -6.74 7.17
C MET A 53 -5.43 -5.77 6.30
N PHE A 54 -5.43 -5.86 4.97
CA PHE A 54 -4.97 -4.72 4.13
C PHE A 54 -5.97 -3.54 4.16
N ARG A 55 -6.77 -3.46 5.23
CA ARG A 55 -7.76 -2.42 5.48
C ARG A 55 -7.05 -1.23 6.10
N ASP A 56 -7.12 -0.10 5.43
CA ASP A 56 -6.85 1.18 6.05
C ASP A 56 -8.15 1.74 6.61
N ALA A 57 -8.20 1.86 7.94
CA ALA A 57 -9.44 2.09 8.68
C ALA A 57 -9.93 3.55 8.64
N MET A 58 -9.34 4.40 7.78
CA MET A 58 -9.66 5.83 7.78
C MET A 58 -11.14 6.11 7.45
N ALA A 59 -11.76 5.30 6.58
CA ALA A 59 -13.18 5.40 6.24
C ALA A 59 -14.10 5.19 7.47
N LEU A 60 -13.81 4.17 8.29
CA LEU A 60 -14.62 3.90 9.49
C LEU A 60 -14.43 4.98 10.56
N HIS A 61 -13.21 5.47 10.75
CA HIS A 61 -12.89 6.54 11.69
C HIS A 61 -13.54 7.89 11.33
N ALA A 62 -13.76 8.15 10.04
CA ALA A 62 -14.46 9.35 9.59
C ALA A 62 -15.96 9.26 9.89
N THR A 63 -16.54 8.07 9.74
CA THR A 63 -17.93 7.78 10.15
C THR A 63 -18.09 7.89 11.68
N GLU A 64 -17.16 7.36 12.46
CA GLU A 64 -17.14 7.51 13.93
C GLU A 64 -17.05 8.99 14.37
N LYS A 65 -16.24 9.79 13.67
CA LYS A 65 -16.14 11.23 13.92
C LYS A 65 -17.44 11.97 13.61
N TYR A 66 -18.15 11.59 12.54
CA TYR A 66 -19.48 12.15 12.23
C TYR A 66 -20.47 11.83 13.35
N PHE A 67 -20.51 10.58 13.83
CA PHE A 67 -21.36 10.21 14.94
C PHE A 67 -20.98 10.92 16.25
N SER A 68 -19.69 11.05 16.57
CA SER A 68 -19.23 11.81 17.74
C SER A 68 -19.62 13.28 17.64
N ALA A 69 -19.43 13.93 16.49
CA ALA A 69 -19.80 15.33 16.29
C ALA A 69 -21.31 15.56 16.42
N VAL A 70 -22.13 14.61 15.95
CA VAL A 70 -23.60 14.61 16.14
C VAL A 70 -23.96 14.47 17.62
N LEU A 71 -23.29 13.58 18.35
CA LEU A 71 -23.51 13.36 19.79
C LEU A 71 -23.06 14.56 20.63
N ASP A 72 -21.97 15.22 20.24
CA ASP A 72 -21.41 16.39 20.92
C ASP A 72 -22.13 17.70 20.55
N GLY A 73 -23.17 17.65 19.72
CA GLY A 73 -24.00 18.81 19.35
C GLY A 73 -23.26 19.89 18.55
N THR A 74 -22.11 19.55 17.95
CA THR A 74 -21.23 20.51 17.25
C THR A 74 -21.52 20.64 15.75
N VAL A 75 -22.49 19.90 15.23
CA VAL A 75 -22.90 20.01 13.82
C VAL A 75 -23.79 21.23 13.63
N ALA A 76 -23.32 22.22 12.87
CA ALA A 76 -24.16 23.30 12.39
C ALA A 76 -25.27 22.74 11.48
N ASP A 77 -26.52 23.20 11.66
CA ASP A 77 -27.76 22.79 10.98
C ASP A 77 -27.71 22.76 9.42
N ASN A 78 -26.60 23.18 8.81
CA ASN A 78 -26.42 23.31 7.36
C ASN A 78 -25.71 22.12 6.68
N MET A 79 -25.51 20.99 7.36
CA MET A 79 -25.18 19.71 6.71
C MET A 79 -26.25 18.67 7.02
N ARG A 80 -27.39 18.74 6.31
CA ARG A 80 -28.33 17.62 6.31
C ARG A 80 -27.77 16.47 5.44
N PRO A 81 -27.93 15.20 5.86
CA PRO A 81 -27.76 14.08 4.95
C PRO A 81 -28.76 14.21 3.77
N PRO A 82 -28.50 13.59 2.61
CA PRO A 82 -29.43 13.65 1.48
C PRO A 82 -30.81 13.20 1.95
N GLN A 83 -31.77 14.11 1.97
CA GLN A 83 -33.17 13.77 2.21
C GLN A 83 -33.76 13.24 0.90
N ASP A 84 -33.43 12.00 0.57
CA ASP A 84 -34.28 11.21 -0.31
C ASP A 84 -34.97 10.17 0.55
N GLY A 85 -36.18 10.52 0.98
CA GLY A 85 -37.07 9.60 1.68
C GLY A 85 -37.51 8.49 0.73
N PHE A 86 -37.06 7.26 0.97
CA PHE A 86 -37.71 6.07 0.45
C PHE A 86 -38.03 5.12 1.60
N SER A 87 -39.34 4.95 1.81
CA SER A 87 -39.95 4.01 2.74
C SER A 87 -39.59 2.58 2.35
N TRP A 88 -39.07 1.82 3.32
CA TRP A 88 -38.86 0.38 3.20
C TRP A 88 -40.19 -0.35 3.33
N THR A 89 -40.77 -0.78 2.21
CA THR A 89 -41.68 -1.95 2.20
C THR A 89 -41.45 -2.79 0.95
N CYS A 90 -41.08 -4.05 1.17
CA CYS A 90 -40.97 -5.11 0.17
C CYS A 90 -42.31 -5.35 -0.55
N ALA A 91 -42.27 -5.51 -1.87
CA ALA A 91 -43.11 -6.47 -2.59
C ALA A 91 -42.49 -6.82 -3.95
N LEU A 92 -42.07 -8.08 -4.09
CA LEU A 92 -41.96 -8.76 -5.37
C LEU A 92 -43.38 -8.86 -5.97
N THR A 93 -43.60 -8.36 -7.19
CA THR A 93 -44.41 -9.04 -8.22
C THR A 93 -44.23 -8.40 -9.59
N ASN A 94 -44.08 -9.26 -10.59
CA ASN A 94 -44.26 -8.99 -12.03
C ASN A 94 -45.58 -8.26 -12.29
N SER A 95 -45.59 -7.34 -13.26
CA SER A 95 -46.59 -7.28 -14.35
C SER A 95 -46.24 -6.22 -15.40
N PHE A 96 -46.28 -6.63 -16.66
CA PHE A 96 -46.37 -5.79 -17.85
C PHE A 96 -47.69 -4.99 -17.87
N SER A 97 -47.68 -3.75 -18.34
CA SER A 97 -48.62 -3.24 -19.37
C SER A 97 -48.36 -1.77 -19.73
N SER A 98 -48.62 -1.46 -21.00
CA SER A 98 -48.53 -0.19 -21.68
C SER A 98 -49.68 0.77 -21.35
N SER A 99 -49.41 2.08 -21.25
CA SER A 99 -50.12 3.12 -22.03
C SER A 99 -49.64 4.54 -21.68
N SER A 100 -49.77 5.40 -22.69
CA SER A 100 -49.29 6.78 -22.87
C SER A 100 -50.12 7.85 -22.16
N SER A 101 -49.49 8.96 -21.76
CA SER A 101 -49.92 10.33 -22.09
C SER A 101 -48.92 11.37 -21.57
N ASP A 102 -48.66 12.37 -22.40
CA ASP A 102 -47.63 13.40 -22.36
C ASP A 102 -47.75 14.46 -21.23
N GLU A 103 -46.61 14.96 -20.76
CA GLU A 103 -46.34 16.31 -20.21
C GLU A 103 -44.82 16.61 -20.33
N PRO A 104 -44.39 17.90 -20.40
CA PRO A 104 -43.22 18.32 -21.18
C PRO A 104 -41.87 18.26 -20.47
N CYS A 105 -40.85 18.17 -21.32
CA CYS A 105 -39.44 17.89 -21.08
C CYS A 105 -38.70 18.88 -20.17
N PHE A 106 -38.11 18.38 -19.08
CA PHE A 106 -36.74 18.74 -18.65
C PHE A 106 -35.90 17.47 -18.65
N GLY A 107 -35.46 17.06 -19.85
CA GLY A 107 -34.67 15.85 -20.08
C GLY A 107 -33.28 15.94 -19.46
N LEU A 108 -33.12 15.37 -18.25
CA LEU A 108 -31.86 14.78 -17.81
C LEU A 108 -31.85 13.30 -18.19
N SER A 109 -31.73 13.01 -19.48
CA SER A 109 -31.50 11.65 -20.02
C SER A 109 -30.04 11.20 -19.82
N LEU A 110 -29.52 11.35 -18.60
CA LEU A 110 -28.15 10.96 -18.23
C LEU A 110 -28.03 9.57 -17.59
N PRO A 111 -29.01 9.06 -16.80
CA PRO A 111 -28.92 7.73 -16.19
C PRO A 111 -28.87 6.61 -17.24
N ASP A 112 -29.67 6.72 -18.30
CA ASP A 112 -29.83 5.66 -19.30
C ASP A 112 -28.60 5.50 -20.20
N ALA A 113 -28.02 6.60 -20.71
CA ALA A 113 -26.82 6.53 -21.56
C ALA A 113 -25.58 6.03 -20.79
N THR A 114 -25.45 6.40 -19.52
CA THR A 114 -24.37 5.93 -18.64
C THR A 114 -24.55 4.44 -18.31
N GLY A 115 -25.77 4.03 -17.98
CA GLY A 115 -26.12 2.63 -17.75
C GLY A 115 -25.93 1.75 -18.99
N GLU A 116 -26.28 2.23 -20.18
CA GLU A 116 -26.05 1.54 -21.45
C GLU A 116 -24.55 1.39 -21.77
N THR A 117 -23.76 2.44 -21.54
CA THR A 117 -22.30 2.37 -21.73
C THR A 117 -21.67 1.36 -20.78
N LEU A 118 -22.09 1.35 -19.51
CA LEU A 118 -21.62 0.38 -18.53
C LEU A 118 -22.03 -1.05 -18.91
N LYS A 119 -23.25 -1.27 -19.43
CA LYS A 119 -23.68 -2.56 -19.97
C LYS A 119 -22.79 -3.02 -21.12
N LYS A 120 -22.44 -2.13 -22.06
CA LYS A 120 -21.51 -2.43 -23.16
C LYS A 120 -20.11 -2.79 -22.65
N ILE A 121 -19.57 -2.07 -21.67
CA ILE A 121 -18.28 -2.43 -21.05
C ILE A 121 -18.35 -3.82 -20.46
N ARG A 122 -19.42 -4.14 -19.71
CA ARG A 122 -19.62 -5.46 -19.08
C ARG A 122 -19.71 -6.61 -20.08
N GLN A 123 -20.19 -6.38 -21.31
CA GLN A 123 -20.22 -7.40 -22.36
C GLN A 123 -18.82 -7.83 -22.82
N HIS A 124 -17.81 -6.97 -22.62
CA HIS A 124 -16.43 -7.22 -23.03
C HIS A 124 -15.46 -7.30 -21.84
N ALA A 125 -15.97 -7.29 -20.61
CA ALA A 125 -15.15 -7.29 -19.41
C ALA A 125 -15.27 -8.63 -18.69
N THR A 126 -14.14 -9.26 -18.40
CA THR A 126 -14.07 -10.55 -17.71
C THR A 126 -12.88 -10.57 -16.75
N PRO A 127 -13.03 -11.16 -15.55
CA PRO A 127 -11.92 -11.30 -14.61
C PRO A 127 -10.88 -12.35 -15.04
N GLN A 128 -11.13 -13.14 -16.09
CA GLN A 128 -10.20 -14.16 -16.60
C GLN A 128 -9.66 -13.84 -18.02
N GLY A 129 -9.99 -12.68 -18.57
CA GLY A 129 -9.55 -12.27 -19.91
C GLY A 129 -8.13 -11.73 -19.95
N THR A 130 -7.84 -10.97 -21.00
CA THR A 130 -6.64 -10.14 -21.16
C THR A 130 -6.54 -9.07 -20.08
N GLY A 131 -5.34 -8.49 -19.90
CA GLY A 131 -5.11 -7.44 -18.89
C GLY A 131 -6.13 -6.30 -18.94
N MET A 132 -6.47 -5.82 -20.13
CA MET A 132 -7.46 -4.75 -20.29
C MET A 132 -8.90 -5.19 -20.03
N GLU A 133 -9.27 -6.44 -20.35
CA GLU A 133 -10.60 -6.97 -20.02
C GLU A 133 -10.79 -7.08 -18.50
N ARG A 134 -9.73 -7.47 -17.77
CA ARG A 134 -9.73 -7.52 -16.30
C ARG A 134 -9.77 -6.14 -15.66
N VAL A 135 -8.99 -5.18 -16.17
CA VAL A 135 -9.08 -3.77 -15.74
C VAL A 135 -10.48 -3.21 -15.99
N ALA A 136 -11.05 -3.46 -17.17
CA ALA A 136 -12.42 -3.04 -17.49
C ALA A 136 -13.44 -3.67 -16.55
N PHE A 137 -13.24 -4.94 -16.14
CA PHE A 137 -14.12 -5.63 -15.19
C PHE A 137 -14.13 -4.94 -13.83
N HIS A 138 -12.95 -4.66 -13.26
CA HIS A 138 -12.85 -4.00 -11.97
C HIS A 138 -13.31 -2.54 -12.00
N LEU A 139 -12.99 -1.80 -13.07
CA LEU A 139 -13.50 -0.43 -13.27
C LEU A 139 -15.01 -0.41 -13.40
N ALA A 140 -15.61 -1.34 -14.16
CA ALA A 140 -17.07 -1.42 -14.30
C ALA A 140 -17.75 -1.68 -12.95
N ASN A 141 -17.16 -2.51 -12.09
CA ASN A 141 -17.67 -2.75 -10.74
C ASN A 141 -17.56 -1.50 -9.85
N ALA A 142 -16.45 -0.77 -9.94
CA ALA A 142 -16.27 0.47 -9.17
C ALA A 142 -17.20 1.59 -9.67
N LEU A 143 -17.40 1.71 -10.98
CA LEU A 143 -18.35 2.65 -11.58
C LEU A 143 -19.79 2.33 -11.18
N ASP A 144 -20.18 1.05 -11.21
CA ASP A 144 -21.49 0.61 -10.71
C ASP A 144 -21.69 0.97 -9.24
N ALA A 145 -20.69 0.68 -8.39
CA ALA A 145 -20.72 1.03 -6.98
C ALA A 145 -20.88 2.53 -6.77
N ARG A 146 -20.20 3.36 -7.58
CA ARG A 146 -20.32 4.82 -7.56
C ARG A 146 -21.73 5.27 -7.92
N LEU A 147 -22.26 4.79 -9.06
CA LEU A 147 -23.57 5.20 -9.57
C LEU A 147 -24.71 4.85 -8.61
N ASN A 148 -24.55 3.77 -7.85
CA ASN A 148 -25.52 3.32 -6.86
C ASN A 148 -25.21 3.83 -5.43
N GLY A 149 -24.20 4.68 -5.22
CA GLY A 149 -23.84 5.18 -3.89
C GLY A 149 -23.35 4.11 -2.89
N ARG A 150 -22.84 2.97 -3.39
CA ARG A 150 -22.41 1.82 -2.59
C ARG A 150 -20.90 1.72 -2.37
N GLY A 151 -20.12 2.69 -2.85
CA GLY A 151 -18.65 2.67 -2.82
C GLY A 151 -18.07 2.37 -1.44
N THR A 152 -18.40 3.19 -0.44
CA THR A 152 -17.90 3.02 0.95
C THR A 152 -18.33 1.69 1.55
N SER A 153 -19.59 1.30 1.36
CA SER A 153 -20.10 0.03 1.88
C SER A 153 -19.35 -1.16 1.29
N ILE A 154 -19.11 -1.17 -0.03
CA ILE A 154 -18.36 -2.24 -0.70
C ILE A 154 -16.88 -2.22 -0.29
N TYR A 155 -16.25 -1.04 -0.23
CA TYR A 155 -14.85 -0.91 0.16
C TYR A 155 -14.59 -1.36 1.62
N THR A 156 -15.51 -1.07 2.53
CA THR A 156 -15.39 -1.44 3.96
C THR A 156 -15.90 -2.85 4.27
N SER A 157 -16.70 -3.46 3.38
CA SER A 157 -17.26 -4.80 3.57
C SER A 157 -16.17 -5.89 3.60
N PRO A 158 -16.28 -6.90 4.48
CA PRO A 158 -15.42 -8.08 4.47
C PRO A 158 -15.38 -8.72 3.08
N GLN A 159 -14.17 -8.95 2.56
CA GLN A 159 -13.95 -9.58 1.25
C GLN A 159 -14.19 -11.09 1.39
N GLY A 160 -15.48 -11.49 1.43
CA GLY A 160 -15.90 -12.90 1.43
C GLY A 160 -15.08 -13.78 2.38
N ASN A 161 -14.62 -14.93 1.85
CA ASN A 161 -13.86 -15.95 2.55
C ASN A 161 -12.32 -15.80 2.37
N VAL A 162 -11.81 -14.61 2.03
CA VAL A 162 -10.37 -14.42 1.81
C VAL A 162 -9.64 -14.22 3.13
N SER A 163 -8.70 -15.12 3.43
CA SER A 163 -7.91 -15.09 4.67
C SER A 163 -6.72 -14.13 4.57
N ALA A 164 -6.07 -13.84 5.70
CA ALA A 164 -4.81 -13.11 5.71
C ALA A 164 -3.70 -13.93 5.03
N ALA A 165 -3.69 -15.25 5.23
CA ALA A 165 -2.76 -16.16 4.59
C ALA A 165 -2.87 -16.12 3.05
N ASP A 166 -4.10 -16.11 2.51
CA ASP A 166 -4.36 -15.98 1.08
C ASP A 166 -3.69 -14.73 0.48
N ILE A 167 -3.81 -13.59 1.17
CA ILE A 167 -3.22 -12.34 0.69
C ILE A 167 -1.71 -12.31 0.86
N LEU A 168 -1.16 -12.94 1.89
CA LEU A 168 0.28 -13.09 2.02
C LEU A 168 0.88 -13.91 0.87
N ARG A 169 0.22 -14.98 0.43
CA ARG A 169 0.61 -15.75 -0.76
C ARG A 169 0.52 -14.92 -2.04
N ALA A 170 -0.59 -14.21 -2.22
CA ALA A 170 -0.74 -13.23 -3.31
C ALA A 170 0.33 -12.14 -3.29
N PHE A 171 0.74 -11.68 -2.11
CA PHE A 171 1.80 -10.69 -1.96
C PHE A 171 3.19 -11.26 -2.25
N GLN A 172 3.47 -12.50 -1.86
CA GLN A 172 4.70 -13.21 -2.26
C GLN A 172 4.80 -13.33 -3.78
N MET A 173 3.70 -13.70 -4.45
CA MET A 173 3.62 -13.69 -5.93
C MET A 173 3.92 -12.30 -6.49
N TYR A 174 3.38 -11.24 -5.89
CA TYR A 174 3.65 -9.88 -6.36
C TYR A 174 5.13 -9.47 -6.21
N LEU A 175 5.80 -9.87 -5.11
CA LEU A 175 7.22 -9.58 -4.87
C LEU A 175 8.15 -10.27 -5.88
N THR A 176 7.75 -11.43 -6.40
CA THR A 176 8.51 -12.11 -7.47
C THR A 176 8.18 -11.54 -8.85
N ALA A 177 6.95 -11.08 -9.07
CA ALA A 177 6.52 -10.48 -10.33
C ALA A 177 7.06 -9.05 -10.55
N SER A 178 7.18 -8.25 -9.49
CA SER A 178 7.50 -6.82 -9.56
C SER A 178 8.62 -6.43 -8.60
N PRO A 179 9.62 -5.65 -9.06
CA PRO A 179 10.73 -5.22 -8.21
C PRO A 179 10.33 -4.06 -7.28
N PHE A 180 9.14 -3.47 -7.41
CA PHE A 180 8.91 -2.13 -6.86
C PHE A 180 9.10 -2.01 -5.35
N LYS A 181 8.48 -2.91 -4.59
CA LYS A 181 8.61 -2.93 -3.13
C LYS A 181 10.03 -3.29 -2.70
N MET A 182 10.66 -4.24 -3.40
CA MET A 182 12.03 -4.65 -3.14
C MET A 182 13.01 -3.49 -3.32
N VAL A 183 12.92 -2.76 -4.43
CA VAL A 183 13.84 -1.67 -4.73
C VAL A 183 13.70 -0.55 -3.72
N THR A 184 12.46 -0.13 -3.40
CA THR A 184 12.21 0.92 -2.40
C THR A 184 12.82 0.55 -1.05
N SER A 185 12.57 -0.67 -0.57
CA SER A 185 13.10 -1.13 0.71
C SER A 185 14.61 -1.38 0.68
N MET A 186 15.18 -1.83 -0.43
CA MET A 186 16.63 -2.02 -0.58
C MET A 186 17.38 -0.69 -0.56
N MET A 187 16.83 0.35 -1.22
CA MET A 187 17.36 1.71 -1.13
C MET A 187 17.37 2.20 0.31
N ALA A 188 16.24 2.07 1.02
CA ALA A 188 16.11 2.48 2.41
C ALA A 188 17.09 1.73 3.33
N ASN A 189 17.09 0.40 3.27
CA ASN A 189 17.93 -0.45 4.13
C ASN A 189 19.43 -0.20 3.90
N ARG A 190 19.86 0.02 2.66
CA ARG A 190 21.28 0.33 2.36
C ARG A 190 21.67 1.72 2.87
N CYS A 191 20.77 2.71 2.81
CA CYS A 191 21.02 4.02 3.42
C CYS A 191 21.15 3.91 4.95
N ILE A 192 20.26 3.14 5.59
CA ILE A 192 20.33 2.85 7.03
C ILE A 192 21.63 2.13 7.39
N ALA A 193 22.02 1.10 6.63
CA ALA A 193 23.26 0.37 6.88
C ALA A 193 24.51 1.26 6.77
N LYS A 194 24.54 2.19 5.79
CA LYS A 194 25.63 3.18 5.68
C LYS A 194 25.67 4.13 6.88
N LEU A 195 24.51 4.56 7.39
CA LEU A 195 24.43 5.38 8.61
C LEU A 195 25.03 4.64 9.81
N VAL A 196 24.69 3.36 9.99
CA VAL A 196 25.20 2.54 11.09
C VAL A 196 26.69 2.24 10.95
N GLY A 197 27.17 2.00 9.73
CA GLY A 197 28.59 1.78 9.43
C GLY A 197 29.52 2.93 9.85
N GLY A 198 28.97 4.11 10.14
CA GLY A 198 29.67 5.23 10.76
C GLY A 198 30.04 5.04 12.24
N GLY A 199 29.75 3.87 12.83
CA GLY A 199 30.10 3.54 14.21
C GLY A 199 28.96 3.70 15.23
N ALA A 200 27.72 3.83 14.77
CA ALA A 200 26.56 3.94 15.65
C ALA A 200 26.34 2.62 16.40
N THR A 201 26.32 2.66 17.74
CA THR A 201 26.08 1.49 18.59
C THR A 201 24.60 1.27 18.89
N ARG A 202 23.77 2.28 18.60
CA ARG A 202 22.32 2.27 18.80
C ARG A 202 21.63 2.90 17.59
N LEU A 203 20.64 2.19 17.04
CA LEU A 203 19.86 2.61 15.87
C LEU A 203 18.39 2.67 16.26
N HIS A 204 17.75 3.80 16.00
CA HIS A 204 16.31 3.97 16.18
C HIS A 204 15.62 4.30 14.86
N ILE A 205 14.76 3.38 14.42
CA ILE A 205 13.96 3.52 13.22
C ILE A 205 12.54 3.94 13.61
N ILE A 206 12.06 5.05 13.06
CA ILE A 206 10.66 5.46 13.13
C ILE A 206 10.00 5.07 11.80
N ASP A 207 9.14 4.06 11.80
CA ASP A 207 8.56 3.50 10.58
C ASP A 207 7.07 3.86 10.43
N PHE A 208 6.79 4.84 9.56
CA PHE A 208 5.44 5.25 9.18
C PHE A 208 4.86 4.30 8.14
N GLY A 209 3.91 3.48 8.59
CA GLY A 209 3.25 2.47 7.77
C GLY A 209 3.93 1.10 7.84
N ILE A 210 4.41 0.71 9.03
CA ILE A 210 5.19 -0.53 9.25
C ILE A 210 4.48 -1.80 8.78
N PHE A 211 3.14 -1.80 8.86
CA PHE A 211 2.30 -2.90 8.40
C PHE A 211 2.73 -4.25 9.02
N TYR A 212 3.09 -5.27 8.23
CA TYR A 212 3.62 -6.57 8.72
C TYR A 212 5.16 -6.59 8.93
N GLY A 213 5.85 -5.47 8.71
CA GLY A 213 7.29 -5.35 8.94
C GLY A 213 8.17 -5.97 7.84
N PHE A 214 7.64 -6.15 6.62
CA PHE A 214 8.30 -6.90 5.54
C PHE A 214 9.68 -6.36 5.10
N GLN A 215 9.96 -5.08 5.34
CA GLN A 215 11.24 -4.45 5.03
C GLN A 215 12.37 -4.91 5.98
N TRP A 216 12.04 -5.13 7.24
CA TRP A 216 13.02 -5.24 8.31
C TRP A 216 13.82 -6.55 8.37
N PRO A 217 13.29 -7.72 7.95
CA PRO A 217 14.07 -8.97 7.90
C PRO A 217 15.43 -8.84 7.21
N SER A 218 15.48 -8.20 6.05
CA SER A 218 16.73 -8.00 5.30
C SER A 218 17.72 -7.10 6.04
N LEU A 219 17.24 -6.02 6.68
CA LEU A 219 18.09 -5.15 7.48
C LEU A 219 18.63 -5.87 8.72
N ILE A 220 17.77 -6.62 9.43
CA ILE A 220 18.14 -7.37 10.64
C ILE A 220 19.25 -8.38 10.32
N GLN A 221 19.11 -9.12 9.21
CA GLN A 221 20.17 -10.01 8.73
C GLN A 221 21.47 -9.25 8.45
N ALA A 222 21.40 -8.14 7.71
CA ALA A 222 22.59 -7.34 7.40
C ALA A 222 23.29 -6.83 8.67
N LEU A 223 22.54 -6.30 9.64
CA LEU A 223 23.07 -5.84 10.93
C LEU A 223 23.75 -6.97 11.71
N SER A 224 23.16 -8.17 11.71
CA SER A 224 23.70 -9.35 12.42
C SER A 224 25.08 -9.78 11.92
N THR A 225 25.42 -9.47 10.66
CA THR A 225 26.70 -9.83 10.03
C THR A 225 27.76 -8.75 10.13
N MET A 226 27.48 -7.62 10.79
CA MET A 226 28.43 -6.51 10.82
C MET A 226 29.68 -6.80 11.65
N PRO A 227 30.86 -6.33 11.20
CA PRO A 227 32.08 -6.37 12.01
C PRO A 227 31.89 -5.59 13.32
N GLY A 228 32.15 -6.24 14.47
CA GLY A 228 31.93 -5.65 15.79
C GLY A 228 30.55 -5.95 16.40
N GLY A 229 29.68 -6.65 15.67
CA GLY A 229 28.34 -7.05 16.12
C GLY A 229 27.25 -6.04 15.74
N PRO A 230 25.97 -6.43 15.87
CA PRO A 230 24.84 -5.55 15.58
C PRO A 230 24.71 -4.43 16.63
N PRO A 231 24.26 -3.22 16.25
CA PRO A 231 23.85 -2.21 17.20
C PRO A 231 22.60 -2.68 17.97
N ARG A 232 22.29 -2.00 19.07
CA ARG A 232 20.96 -2.10 19.65
C ARG A 232 19.95 -1.48 18.69
N LEU A 233 19.04 -2.30 18.16
CA LEU A 233 18.01 -1.89 17.23
C LEU A 233 16.73 -1.56 17.99
N ARG A 234 16.22 -0.34 17.81
CA ARG A 234 14.89 0.07 18.26
C ARG A 234 14.03 0.41 17.05
N ILE A 235 12.81 -0.11 17.00
CA ILE A 235 11.83 0.26 15.98
C ILE A 235 10.58 0.82 16.66
N THR A 236 10.23 2.07 16.35
CA THR A 236 8.89 2.60 16.59
C THR A 236 8.05 2.35 15.35
N GLY A 237 7.22 1.31 15.39
CA GLY A 237 6.30 0.96 14.32
C GLY A 237 5.01 1.77 14.41
N ILE A 238 4.72 2.57 13.39
CA ILE A 238 3.51 3.39 13.29
C ILE A 238 2.60 2.78 12.22
N ASP A 239 1.34 2.52 12.54
CA ASP A 239 0.32 2.15 11.54
C ASP A 239 -0.99 2.89 11.85
N LEU A 240 -1.91 2.85 10.89
CA LEU A 240 -3.27 3.35 11.09
C LEU A 240 -4.04 2.39 12.03
N PRO A 241 -4.90 2.92 12.91
CA PRO A 241 -5.66 2.11 13.87
C PRO A 241 -6.54 1.10 13.15
N GLN A 242 -6.64 -0.14 13.65
CA GLN A 242 -7.62 -1.12 13.18
C GLN A 242 -9.05 -0.73 13.54
N PRO A 243 -10.04 -1.11 12.72
CA PRO A 243 -11.43 -0.99 13.13
C PRO A 243 -11.75 -1.92 14.31
N GLY A 244 -12.68 -1.52 15.17
CA GLY A 244 -13.13 -2.32 16.32
C GLY A 244 -12.33 -2.08 17.60
N PHE A 245 -12.43 -3.01 18.56
CA PHE A 245 -11.96 -2.81 19.94
C PHE A 245 -10.45 -2.95 20.14
N ARG A 246 -9.70 -3.35 19.11
CA ARG A 246 -8.24 -3.58 19.21
C ARG A 246 -7.47 -2.82 18.13
N PRO A 247 -7.48 -1.46 18.17
CA PRO A 247 -6.88 -0.63 17.13
C PRO A 247 -5.37 -0.87 16.92
N ALA A 248 -4.65 -1.30 17.95
CA ALA A 248 -3.22 -1.58 17.90
C ALA A 248 -2.83 -3.05 17.66
N GLU A 249 -3.81 -3.96 17.48
CA GLU A 249 -3.55 -5.41 17.41
C GLU A 249 -2.54 -5.79 16.33
N ARG A 250 -2.70 -5.23 15.12
CA ARG A 250 -1.81 -5.52 13.99
C ARG A 250 -0.38 -5.08 14.25
N VAL A 251 -0.18 -3.82 14.69
CA VAL A 251 1.16 -3.26 14.92
C VAL A 251 1.86 -3.95 16.10
N ASN A 252 1.11 -4.32 17.15
CA ASN A 252 1.63 -5.13 18.25
C ASN A 252 2.07 -6.52 17.78
N ALA A 253 1.25 -7.20 16.97
CA ALA A 253 1.62 -8.50 16.40
C ALA A 253 2.87 -8.39 15.52
N THR A 254 3.03 -7.29 14.78
CA THR A 254 4.23 -7.03 13.99
C THR A 254 5.46 -6.85 14.88
N GLY A 255 5.35 -6.12 15.99
CA GLY A 255 6.43 -6.01 16.98
C GLY A 255 6.89 -7.36 17.50
N LEU A 256 5.95 -8.23 17.89
CA LEU A 256 6.25 -9.59 18.37
C LEU A 256 6.95 -10.46 17.31
N ARG A 257 6.51 -10.38 16.05
CA ARG A 257 7.18 -11.09 14.94
C ARG A 257 8.61 -10.59 14.73
N LEU A 258 8.82 -9.28 14.71
CA LEU A 258 10.15 -8.69 14.54
C LEU A 258 11.08 -9.00 15.71
N GLU A 259 10.56 -9.04 16.94
CA GLU A 259 11.31 -9.43 18.13
C GLU A 259 11.81 -10.88 18.02
N LYS A 260 10.91 -11.83 17.68
CA LYS A 260 11.31 -13.23 17.43
C LYS A 260 12.36 -13.33 16.32
N TYR A 261 12.21 -12.53 15.26
CA TYR A 261 13.17 -12.52 14.17
C TYR A 261 14.54 -11.98 14.61
N CYS A 262 14.58 -10.88 15.38
CA CYS A 262 15.82 -10.34 15.93
C CYS A 262 16.52 -11.33 16.88
N GLN A 263 15.77 -12.04 17.72
CA GLN A 263 16.30 -13.09 18.59
C GLN A 263 17.01 -14.20 17.79
N ARG A 264 16.43 -14.63 16.66
CA ARG A 264 17.02 -15.64 15.78
C ARG A 264 18.38 -15.21 15.19
N PHE A 265 18.57 -13.91 14.97
CA PHE A 265 19.80 -13.34 14.42
C PHE A 265 20.69 -12.66 15.47
N ASN A 266 20.40 -12.86 16.77
CA ASN A 266 21.13 -12.28 17.89
C ASN A 266 21.28 -10.74 17.80
N VAL A 267 20.26 -10.06 17.30
CA VAL A 267 20.20 -8.58 17.26
C VAL A 267 19.48 -8.08 18.51
N PRO A 268 20.12 -7.26 19.37
CA PRO A 268 19.45 -6.66 20.53
C PRO A 268 18.32 -5.74 20.06
N PHE A 269 17.10 -5.97 20.54
CA PHE A 269 15.91 -5.37 19.95
C PHE A 269 14.96 -4.74 20.98
N GLU A 270 14.32 -3.64 20.58
CA GLU A 270 13.21 -2.99 21.28
C GLU A 270 12.16 -2.53 20.27
N PHE A 271 10.88 -2.71 20.61
CA PHE A 271 9.78 -2.28 19.76
C PHE A 271 8.80 -1.36 20.52
N ASN A 272 8.43 -0.25 19.89
CA ASN A 272 7.36 0.63 20.35
C ASN A 272 6.25 0.68 19.29
N ALA A 273 5.01 0.43 19.69
CA ALA A 273 3.87 0.35 18.78
C ALA A 273 2.98 1.60 18.88
N ILE A 274 2.72 2.25 17.75
CA ILE A 274 1.80 3.40 17.67
C ILE A 274 0.73 3.11 16.63
N ALA A 275 -0.53 3.10 17.08
CA ALA A 275 -1.70 2.95 16.22
C ALA A 275 -2.58 4.20 16.32
N LYS A 276 -2.28 5.20 15.49
CA LYS A 276 -2.91 6.53 15.54
C LYS A 276 -3.08 7.10 14.12
N LYS A 277 -3.89 8.15 14.02
CA LYS A 277 -3.81 9.04 12.86
C LYS A 277 -2.45 9.73 12.89
N TRP A 278 -1.76 9.76 11.76
CA TRP A 278 -0.36 10.17 11.75
C TRP A 278 -0.17 11.64 12.09
N ASP A 279 -1.14 12.48 11.76
CA ASP A 279 -1.19 13.90 12.08
C ASP A 279 -1.50 14.20 13.56
N THR A 280 -1.80 13.18 14.37
CA THR A 280 -2.03 13.33 15.82
C THR A 280 -0.89 12.75 16.66
N ILE A 281 0.22 12.35 16.04
CA ILE A 281 1.38 11.81 16.75
C ILE A 281 2.24 12.97 17.22
N GLU A 282 2.57 12.98 18.51
CA GLU A 282 3.45 13.99 19.10
C GLU A 282 4.91 13.47 19.17
N LEU A 283 5.87 14.40 19.19
CA LEU A 283 7.30 14.07 19.13
C LEU A 283 7.76 13.25 20.34
N GLU A 284 7.18 13.54 21.51
CA GLU A 284 7.46 12.92 22.79
C GLU A 284 7.07 11.44 22.79
N GLU A 285 6.02 11.07 22.05
CA GLU A 285 5.55 9.69 21.93
C GLU A 285 6.53 8.79 21.18
N LEU A 286 7.41 9.40 20.36
CA LEU A 286 8.45 8.69 19.64
C LEU A 286 9.61 8.29 20.55
N GLN A 287 9.71 8.85 21.77
CA GLN A 287 10.72 8.50 22.78
C GLN A 287 12.16 8.64 22.24
N LEU A 288 12.44 9.70 21.51
CA LEU A 288 13.75 9.91 20.87
C LEU A 288 14.84 10.13 21.92
N ASP A 289 15.93 9.38 21.78
CA ASP A 289 17.15 9.54 22.58
C ASP A 289 18.26 10.09 21.68
N ARG A 290 18.26 11.41 21.48
CA ARG A 290 19.08 12.06 20.44
C ARG A 290 20.57 12.11 20.76
N GLU A 291 20.94 11.89 22.01
CA GLU A 291 22.34 11.90 22.43
C GLU A 291 23.01 10.57 22.09
N ASP A 292 22.28 9.46 22.21
CA ASP A 292 22.81 8.11 22.07
C ASP A 292 22.37 7.38 20.79
N ASP A 293 21.21 7.71 20.20
CA ASP A 293 20.66 6.98 19.05
C ASP A 293 20.98 7.66 17.71
N ALA A 294 21.45 6.86 16.75
CA ALA A 294 21.28 7.21 15.35
C ALA A 294 19.80 7.04 14.96
N VAL A 295 19.08 8.15 14.79
CA VAL A 295 17.65 8.13 14.45
C VAL A 295 17.44 8.27 12.94
N ILE A 296 16.51 7.50 12.37
CA ILE A 296 16.09 7.63 10.96
C ILE A 296 14.58 7.42 10.83
N VAL A 297 13.95 8.22 9.98
CA VAL A 297 12.54 8.03 9.63
C VAL A 297 12.44 7.22 8.34
N ASN A 298 11.57 6.22 8.33
CA ASN A 298 11.23 5.42 7.15
C ASN A 298 9.74 5.63 6.83
N CYS A 299 9.43 6.05 5.62
CA CYS A 299 8.05 6.20 5.18
C CYS A 299 7.89 5.79 3.71
N LEU A 300 7.41 4.57 3.49
CA LEU A 300 7.36 3.97 2.16
C LEU A 300 5.92 3.74 1.69
N ASP A 301 5.54 4.42 0.61
CA ASP A 301 4.30 4.25 -0.18
C ASP A 301 2.98 4.56 0.55
N ARG A 302 3.01 4.95 1.83
CA ARG A 302 1.83 5.05 2.71
C ARG A 302 1.38 6.47 3.02
N MET A 303 2.18 7.48 2.72
CA MET A 303 1.77 8.90 2.83
C MET A 303 0.58 9.25 1.91
N GLY A 304 0.38 8.49 0.84
CA GLY A 304 -0.80 8.58 -0.02
C GLY A 304 -2.11 8.30 0.72
N ASN A 305 -2.06 7.62 1.87
CA ASN A 305 -3.23 7.38 2.71
C ASN A 305 -3.48 8.49 3.73
N VAL A 306 -2.56 9.43 3.95
CA VAL A 306 -2.84 10.59 4.82
C VAL A 306 -3.74 11.57 4.06
N PRO A 307 -4.82 12.11 4.67
CA PRO A 307 -5.66 13.11 4.00
C PRO A 307 -4.85 14.33 3.56
N ASP A 308 -5.35 15.04 2.55
CA ASP A 308 -4.75 16.26 2.02
C ASP A 308 -5.72 17.45 2.15
N GLU A 309 -5.30 18.60 1.64
CA GLU A 309 -6.09 19.82 1.61
C GLU A 309 -7.41 19.74 0.81
N THR A 310 -7.61 18.67 0.02
CA THR A 310 -8.90 18.43 -0.67
C THR A 310 -9.96 17.83 0.26
N VAL A 311 -9.56 17.38 1.47
CA VAL A 311 -10.43 16.77 2.47
C VAL A 311 -10.64 17.68 3.67
N VAL A 312 -9.58 18.33 4.15
CA VAL A 312 -9.61 19.20 5.33
C VAL A 312 -8.78 20.47 5.10
N PRO A 313 -9.16 21.64 5.66
CA PRO A 313 -8.46 22.91 5.38
C PRO A 313 -6.98 22.93 5.81
N THR A 314 -6.65 22.27 6.92
CA THR A 314 -5.27 22.07 7.39
C THR A 314 -4.76 20.75 6.85
N SER A 315 -3.74 20.75 5.98
CA SER A 315 -3.26 19.51 5.34
C SER A 315 -2.56 18.58 6.36
N PRO A 316 -3.12 17.41 6.68
CA PRO A 316 -2.52 16.45 7.62
C PRO A 316 -1.15 15.95 7.12
N ARG A 317 -0.96 15.88 5.79
CA ARG A 317 0.35 15.61 5.18
C ARG A 317 1.42 16.59 5.63
N ASP A 318 1.08 17.88 5.72
CA ASP A 318 2.03 18.91 6.13
C ASP A 318 2.36 18.81 7.63
N ILE A 319 1.40 18.39 8.47
CA ILE A 319 1.62 18.12 9.90
C ILE A 319 2.61 16.95 10.04
N VAL A 320 2.36 15.85 9.33
CA VAL A 320 3.25 14.67 9.35
C VAL A 320 4.64 15.03 8.82
N LEU A 321 4.76 15.76 7.71
CA LEU A 321 6.06 16.19 7.19
C LEU A 321 6.82 17.09 8.17
N ASN A 322 6.13 17.97 8.92
CA ASN A 322 6.75 18.76 9.96
C ASN A 322 7.24 17.91 11.14
N LEU A 323 6.48 16.88 11.54
CA LEU A 323 6.94 15.91 12.53
C LEU A 323 8.19 15.19 12.02
N ILE A 324 8.19 14.68 10.78
CA ILE A 324 9.34 14.01 10.15
C ILE A 324 10.58 14.91 10.16
N LYS A 325 10.45 16.16 9.72
CA LYS A 325 11.54 17.16 9.78
C LYS A 325 12.09 17.34 11.18
N ASN A 326 11.22 17.35 12.20
CA ASN A 326 11.66 17.54 13.57
C ASN A 326 12.38 16.31 14.13
N ILE A 327 12.30 15.13 13.48
CA ILE A 327 12.97 13.89 13.93
C ILE A 327 14.43 13.85 13.47
N ASN A 328 14.72 13.47 12.22
CA ASN A 328 16.08 13.33 11.65
C ASN A 328 15.99 13.02 10.12
N PRO A 329 17.04 12.59 9.36
CA PRO A 329 16.84 12.33 7.94
C PRO A 329 15.81 11.22 7.73
N ASP A 330 15.15 11.29 6.58
CA ASP A 330 14.08 10.36 6.22
C ASP A 330 14.32 9.70 4.86
N VAL A 331 13.83 8.48 4.73
CA VAL A 331 13.69 7.78 3.45
C VAL A 331 12.22 7.79 3.07
N HIS A 332 11.91 8.37 1.92
CA HIS A 332 10.55 8.56 1.43
C HIS A 332 10.35 7.80 0.12
N GLY A 333 9.50 6.77 0.16
CA GLY A 333 9.02 6.04 -1.02
C GLY A 333 7.59 6.45 -1.37
N VAL A 334 7.26 6.58 -2.65
CA VAL A 334 5.93 7.01 -3.09
C VAL A 334 5.43 6.17 -4.26
N VAL A 335 4.12 5.85 -4.24
CA VAL A 335 3.39 5.43 -5.43
C VAL A 335 3.18 6.67 -6.31
N ASN A 336 3.76 6.67 -7.50
CA ASN A 336 3.68 7.79 -8.42
C ASN A 336 2.35 7.73 -9.21
N GLY A 337 1.37 8.54 -8.77
CA GLY A 337 0.03 8.55 -9.37
C GLY A 337 -0.59 9.95 -9.42
N ALA A 338 -1.30 10.24 -10.51
CA ALA A 338 -2.08 11.48 -10.69
C ALA A 338 -3.59 11.27 -10.45
N TYR A 339 -3.98 10.09 -9.94
CA TYR A 339 -5.38 9.71 -9.71
C TYR A 339 -5.93 10.13 -8.34
N ASN A 340 -5.30 11.14 -7.71
CA ASN A 340 -5.92 11.94 -6.65
C ASN A 340 -6.53 13.25 -7.20
N ALA A 341 -6.74 13.33 -8.52
CA ALA A 341 -7.35 14.49 -9.16
C ALA A 341 -8.73 14.84 -8.54
N PRO A 342 -9.02 16.14 -8.33
CA PRO A 342 -10.30 16.58 -7.77
C PRO A 342 -11.47 16.28 -8.72
N TYR A 343 -11.24 16.41 -10.03
CA TYR A 343 -12.24 16.14 -11.05
C TYR A 343 -12.31 14.64 -11.38
N PHE A 344 -13.52 14.09 -11.33
CA PHE A 344 -13.77 12.66 -11.53
C PHE A 344 -13.28 12.13 -12.89
N SER A 345 -13.50 12.86 -13.98
CA SER A 345 -13.11 12.42 -15.33
C SER A 345 -11.60 12.24 -15.47
N MET A 346 -10.82 13.19 -14.93
CA MET A 346 -9.37 13.10 -14.87
C MET A 346 -8.95 11.95 -13.95
N ARG A 347 -9.57 11.84 -12.77
CA ARG A 347 -9.28 10.74 -11.83
C ARG A 347 -9.49 9.37 -12.47
N LEU A 348 -10.65 9.15 -13.09
CA LEU A 348 -10.98 7.91 -13.80
C LEU A 348 -9.95 7.57 -14.89
N ARG A 349 -9.55 8.56 -15.68
CA ARG A 349 -8.54 8.39 -16.73
C ARG A 349 -7.18 8.01 -16.15
N GLU A 350 -6.72 8.73 -15.13
CA GLU A 350 -5.43 8.45 -14.49
C GLU A 350 -5.44 7.10 -13.75
N THR A 351 -6.56 6.71 -13.13
CA THR A 351 -6.76 5.37 -12.56
C THR A 351 -6.64 4.30 -13.64
N LEU A 352 -7.35 4.45 -14.76
CA LEU A 352 -7.25 3.52 -15.88
C LEU A 352 -5.80 3.35 -16.31
N PHE A 353 -5.09 4.45 -16.58
CA PHE A 353 -3.69 4.36 -17.01
C PHE A 353 -2.79 3.70 -15.97
N HIS A 354 -2.95 4.02 -14.68
CA HIS A 354 -2.10 3.45 -13.62
C HIS A 354 -2.34 1.95 -13.49
N PHE A 355 -3.60 1.53 -13.29
CA PHE A 355 -3.91 0.12 -13.09
C PHE A 355 -3.73 -0.72 -14.37
N SER A 356 -3.93 -0.16 -15.56
CA SER A 356 -3.54 -0.84 -16.80
C SER A 356 -2.06 -1.23 -16.83
N SER A 357 -1.18 -0.43 -16.23
CA SER A 357 0.24 -0.75 -16.16
C SER A 357 0.52 -1.88 -15.15
N LEU A 358 -0.17 -1.89 -14.01
CA LEU A 358 -0.04 -2.95 -13.01
C LEU A 358 -0.58 -4.30 -13.53
N PHE A 359 -1.70 -4.29 -14.23
CA PHE A 359 -2.25 -5.50 -14.86
C PHE A 359 -1.38 -5.97 -16.04
N ASP A 360 -0.76 -5.07 -16.80
CA ASP A 360 0.18 -5.41 -17.87
C ASP A 360 1.49 -6.02 -17.33
N ILE A 361 1.99 -5.55 -16.17
CA ILE A 361 3.09 -6.21 -15.44
C ILE A 361 2.71 -7.66 -15.16
N LEU A 362 1.59 -7.89 -14.46
CA LEU A 362 1.16 -9.23 -14.06
C LEU A 362 0.84 -10.14 -15.26
N GLU A 363 0.34 -9.58 -16.36
CA GLU A 363 0.11 -10.31 -17.61
C GLU A 363 1.42 -10.83 -18.23
N GLU A 364 2.51 -10.05 -18.17
CA GLU A 364 3.80 -10.43 -18.75
C GLU A 364 4.69 -11.24 -17.83
N THR A 365 4.51 -11.15 -16.52
CA THR A 365 5.43 -11.76 -15.54
C THR A 365 4.86 -12.98 -14.83
N VAL A 366 3.54 -13.22 -14.89
CA VAL A 366 2.88 -14.32 -14.16
C VAL A 366 1.92 -15.06 -15.07
N PRO A 367 1.87 -16.42 -15.03
CA PRO A 367 0.89 -17.18 -15.78
C PRO A 367 -0.55 -16.74 -15.50
N ARG A 368 -1.44 -16.84 -16.49
CA ARG A 368 -2.83 -16.37 -16.36
C ARG A 368 -3.65 -17.24 -15.41
N GLU A 369 -3.31 -18.52 -15.32
CA GLU A 369 -3.99 -19.53 -14.50
C GLU A 369 -3.52 -19.48 -13.03
N ASP A 370 -2.58 -18.59 -12.70
CA ASP A 370 -2.09 -18.44 -11.34
C ASP A 370 -3.18 -17.85 -10.42
N ASN A 371 -3.54 -18.62 -9.40
CA ASN A 371 -4.60 -18.25 -8.46
C ASN A 371 -4.20 -17.08 -7.57
N ASP A 372 -2.92 -16.98 -7.21
CA ASP A 372 -2.40 -15.92 -6.34
C ASP A 372 -2.38 -14.58 -7.09
N ARG A 373 -2.10 -14.59 -8.40
CA ARG A 373 -2.32 -13.44 -9.29
C ARG A 373 -3.79 -13.03 -9.34
N CYS A 374 -4.69 -13.98 -9.65
CA CYS A 374 -6.12 -13.69 -9.73
C CYS A 374 -6.64 -13.07 -8.42
N LEU A 375 -6.16 -13.60 -7.29
CA LEU A 375 -6.48 -13.09 -5.96
C LEU A 375 -5.90 -11.69 -5.73
N PHE A 376 -4.64 -11.44 -6.09
CA PHE A 376 -4.00 -10.13 -5.96
C PHE A 376 -4.74 -9.06 -6.76
N GLU A 377 -5.02 -9.33 -8.04
CA GLU A 377 -5.78 -8.44 -8.91
C GLU A 377 -7.19 -8.18 -8.35
N GLY A 378 -7.90 -9.24 -7.97
CA GLY A 378 -9.29 -9.18 -7.51
C GLY A 378 -9.49 -8.63 -6.09
N THR A 379 -8.44 -8.57 -5.29
CA THR A 379 -8.55 -8.24 -3.86
C THR A 379 -7.73 -7.04 -3.43
N VAL A 380 -6.51 -6.88 -3.96
CA VAL A 380 -5.61 -5.76 -3.65
C VAL A 380 -5.86 -4.64 -4.65
N LEU A 381 -5.56 -4.86 -5.93
CA LEU A 381 -5.68 -3.82 -6.97
C LEU A 381 -7.13 -3.37 -7.17
N ALA A 382 -8.06 -4.32 -7.27
CA ALA A 382 -9.49 -4.01 -7.44
C ALA A 382 -10.05 -3.19 -6.28
N ARG A 383 -9.53 -3.35 -5.06
CA ARG A 383 -9.99 -2.62 -3.89
C ARG A 383 -9.48 -1.18 -3.88
N GLU A 384 -8.24 -0.96 -4.26
CA GLU A 384 -7.71 0.40 -4.46
C GLU A 384 -8.51 1.11 -5.56
N MET A 385 -8.76 0.45 -6.69
CA MET A 385 -9.62 0.96 -7.77
C MET A 385 -11.02 1.30 -7.28
N MET A 386 -11.63 0.42 -6.48
CA MET A 386 -12.94 0.65 -5.85
C MET A 386 -12.93 1.93 -5.00
N ASN A 387 -11.91 2.13 -4.18
CA ASN A 387 -11.82 3.32 -3.33
C ASN A 387 -11.68 4.61 -4.17
N VAL A 388 -10.74 4.62 -5.12
CA VAL A 388 -10.45 5.81 -5.94
C VAL A 388 -11.67 6.25 -6.77
N ILE A 389 -12.41 5.29 -7.32
CA ILE A 389 -13.53 5.56 -8.23
C ILE A 389 -14.85 5.73 -7.49
N ALA A 390 -15.16 4.88 -6.51
CA ALA A 390 -16.49 4.80 -5.91
C ALA A 390 -16.64 5.58 -4.61
N CYS A 391 -15.55 5.89 -3.91
CA CYS A 391 -15.60 6.66 -2.65
C CYS A 391 -15.33 8.16 -2.92
N GLU A 392 -15.75 9.01 -1.98
CA GLU A 392 -15.52 10.46 -2.01
C GLU A 392 -15.21 11.00 -0.61
N GLY A 393 -14.77 12.26 -0.53
CA GLY A 393 -14.50 12.93 0.74
C GLY A 393 -13.52 12.14 1.62
N THR A 394 -13.83 12.00 2.90
CA THR A 394 -13.02 11.26 3.88
C THR A 394 -13.00 9.74 3.64
N GLU A 395 -14.00 9.20 2.96
CA GLU A 395 -14.12 7.76 2.67
C GLU A 395 -13.18 7.32 1.54
N ARG A 396 -12.74 8.26 0.69
CA ARG A 396 -11.70 8.02 -0.30
C ARG A 396 -10.33 8.21 0.37
N VAL A 397 -9.65 7.11 0.60
CA VAL A 397 -8.37 7.03 1.32
C VAL A 397 -7.18 6.86 0.37
N GLU A 398 -7.41 6.32 -0.84
CA GLU A 398 -6.37 6.19 -1.87
C GLU A 398 -6.15 7.52 -2.58
N ARG A 399 -5.10 8.24 -2.17
CA ARG A 399 -4.80 9.61 -2.62
C ARG A 399 -3.33 9.79 -3.01
N PRO A 400 -2.81 9.00 -3.96
CA PRO A 400 -1.42 9.15 -4.36
C PRO A 400 -1.20 10.48 -5.06
N GLU A 401 0.02 10.98 -4.91
CA GLU A 401 0.52 12.14 -5.62
C GLU A 401 1.76 11.74 -6.40
N THR A 402 2.08 12.52 -7.43
CA THR A 402 3.33 12.33 -8.18
C THR A 402 4.54 12.62 -7.29
N TYR A 403 5.68 11.99 -7.59
CA TYR A 403 6.92 12.26 -6.84
C TYR A 403 7.33 13.73 -6.88
N ARG A 404 6.97 14.46 -7.94
CA ARG A 404 7.21 15.92 -8.05
C ARG A 404 6.35 16.73 -7.09
N GLN A 405 5.08 16.33 -6.89
CA GLN A 405 4.24 16.96 -5.87
C GLN A 405 4.80 16.69 -4.47
N TRP A 406 5.20 15.46 -4.18
CA TRP A 406 5.87 15.11 -2.92
C TRP A 406 7.17 15.88 -2.72
N GLN A 407 8.01 16.02 -3.75
CA GLN A 407 9.21 16.85 -3.70
C GLN A 407 8.90 18.30 -3.32
N LEU A 408 7.88 18.90 -3.93
CA LEU A 408 7.49 20.27 -3.58
C LEU A 408 6.96 20.37 -2.15
N ARG A 409 6.19 19.38 -1.67
CA ARG A 409 5.72 19.35 -0.27
C ARG A 409 6.87 19.22 0.72
N SER A 410 7.79 18.29 0.50
CA SER A 410 8.96 18.07 1.35
C SER A 410 9.82 19.33 1.43
N ILE A 411 10.09 19.99 0.29
CA ILE A 411 10.84 21.25 0.26
C ILE A 411 10.13 22.35 1.06
N ARG A 412 8.81 22.52 0.88
CA ARG A 412 8.03 23.52 1.64
C ARG A 412 7.99 23.22 3.13
N ALA A 413 8.00 21.95 3.53
CA ALA A 413 8.07 21.56 4.92
C ALA A 413 9.43 21.91 5.55
N GLY A 414 10.46 22.16 4.74
CA GLY A 414 11.83 22.46 5.18
C GLY A 414 12.76 21.25 5.08
N LEU A 415 12.45 20.25 4.25
CA LEU A 415 13.34 19.13 3.93
C LEU A 415 14.13 19.41 2.65
N GLN A 416 15.38 18.97 2.62
CA GLN A 416 16.23 19.03 1.43
C GLN A 416 16.58 17.60 0.97
N PRO A 417 16.53 17.31 -0.34
CA PRO A 417 16.81 15.97 -0.83
C PRO A 417 18.32 15.70 -0.77
N LEU A 418 18.68 14.48 -0.38
CA LEU A 418 20.04 13.98 -0.38
C LEU A 418 20.40 13.39 -1.75
N PRO A 419 21.65 13.57 -2.24
CA PRO A 419 22.11 12.89 -3.44
C PRO A 419 21.95 11.38 -3.35
N LEU A 420 21.55 10.75 -4.45
CA LEU A 420 21.51 9.29 -4.53
C LEU A 420 22.92 8.72 -4.46
N ASP A 421 23.08 7.69 -3.64
CA ASP A 421 24.31 6.93 -3.56
C ASP A 421 24.46 6.04 -4.81
N GLN A 422 25.44 6.38 -5.63
CA GLN A 422 25.60 5.79 -6.96
C GLN A 422 26.02 4.31 -6.93
N GLU A 423 26.66 3.86 -5.85
CA GLU A 423 26.98 2.45 -5.65
C GLU A 423 25.72 1.65 -5.34
N ILE A 424 24.85 2.20 -4.48
CA ILE A 424 23.54 1.60 -4.19
C ILE A 424 22.70 1.55 -5.46
N VAL A 425 22.57 2.66 -6.19
CA VAL A 425 21.77 2.74 -7.43
C VAL A 425 22.27 1.74 -8.48
N LYS A 426 23.59 1.63 -8.66
CA LYS A 426 24.19 0.66 -9.57
C LYS A 426 23.81 -0.78 -9.19
N GLY A 427 23.97 -1.16 -7.92
CA GLY A 427 23.61 -2.50 -7.45
C GLY A 427 22.13 -2.82 -7.61
N VAL A 428 21.25 -1.84 -7.36
CA VAL A 428 19.80 -1.96 -7.59
C VAL A 428 19.52 -2.24 -9.07
N ARG A 429 20.12 -1.45 -9.97
CA ARG A 429 19.91 -1.56 -11.42
C ARG A 429 20.39 -2.91 -11.97
N GLU A 430 21.55 -3.38 -11.50
CA GLU A 430 22.10 -4.68 -11.86
C GLU A 430 21.18 -5.82 -11.41
N LYS A 431 20.70 -5.77 -10.16
CA LYS A 431 19.77 -6.75 -9.61
C LYS A 431 18.44 -6.82 -10.37
N VAL A 432 17.83 -5.66 -10.63
CA VAL A 432 16.57 -5.60 -11.39
C VAL A 432 16.76 -6.19 -12.78
N LYS A 433 17.90 -5.89 -13.43
CA LYS A 433 18.23 -6.41 -14.75
C LYS A 433 18.47 -7.93 -14.76
N SER A 434 18.99 -8.51 -13.67
CA SER A 434 19.28 -9.95 -13.60
C SER A 434 18.06 -10.80 -13.23
N GLU A 435 17.14 -10.27 -12.43
CA GLU A 435 16.08 -11.07 -11.79
C GLU A 435 14.67 -10.77 -12.30
N TYR A 436 14.44 -9.60 -12.89
CA TYR A 436 13.11 -9.16 -13.30
C TYR A 436 13.00 -8.96 -14.81
N ASN A 437 11.76 -8.84 -15.29
CA ASN A 437 11.48 -8.61 -16.70
C ASN A 437 12.18 -7.34 -17.22
N LYS A 438 12.79 -7.43 -18.40
CA LYS A 438 13.53 -6.34 -19.07
C LYS A 438 12.73 -5.04 -19.28
N ASN A 439 11.40 -5.09 -19.19
CA ASN A 439 10.52 -3.93 -19.36
C ASN A 439 10.46 -3.03 -18.10
N PHE A 440 10.99 -3.50 -16.97
CA PHE A 440 11.22 -2.65 -15.80
C PHE A 440 12.40 -1.69 -16.04
N THR A 441 12.24 -0.44 -15.62
CA THR A 441 13.30 0.59 -15.70
C THR A 441 13.62 1.17 -14.33
N MET A 442 14.88 1.55 -14.15
CA MET A 442 15.42 2.21 -12.97
C MET A 442 16.14 3.47 -13.45
N ASP A 443 15.44 4.60 -13.37
CA ASP A 443 15.83 5.89 -13.91
C ASP A 443 16.08 6.90 -12.79
N GLU A 444 16.78 7.99 -13.06
CA GLU A 444 17.07 9.04 -12.08
C GLU A 444 16.47 10.37 -12.55
N ASP A 445 15.77 11.08 -11.66
CA ASP A 445 15.35 12.48 -11.86
C ASP A 445 15.73 13.30 -10.64
N GLY A 446 16.81 14.07 -10.76
CA GLY A 446 17.44 14.75 -9.64
C GLY A 446 17.91 13.75 -8.58
N ASN A 447 17.33 13.82 -7.39
CA ASN A 447 17.67 12.98 -6.23
C ASN A 447 16.63 11.86 -5.99
N TRP A 448 15.83 11.55 -7.01
CA TRP A 448 14.86 10.45 -6.98
C TRP A 448 15.33 9.29 -7.84
N LEU A 449 15.26 8.08 -7.27
CA LEU A 449 15.28 6.85 -8.05
C LEU A 449 13.85 6.54 -8.49
N LEU A 450 13.61 6.57 -9.79
CA LEU A 450 12.34 6.29 -10.43
C LEU A 450 12.27 4.84 -10.87
N GLN A 451 11.15 4.20 -10.59
CA GLN A 451 10.89 2.80 -10.92
C GLN A 451 9.75 2.75 -11.92
N GLY A 452 10.04 2.22 -13.11
CA GLY A 452 9.15 2.29 -14.25
C GLY A 452 8.82 0.94 -14.89
N TRP A 453 7.77 0.94 -15.70
CA TRP A 453 7.36 -0.16 -16.57
C TRP A 453 7.01 0.39 -17.95
N LYS A 454 7.67 -0.12 -19.00
CA LYS A 454 7.46 0.30 -20.40
C LYS A 454 7.45 1.83 -20.58
N GLY A 455 8.37 2.52 -19.91
CA GLY A 455 8.53 3.98 -19.98
C GLY A 455 7.58 4.80 -19.09
N LYS A 456 6.71 4.16 -18.29
CA LYS A 456 5.88 4.84 -17.30
C LYS A 456 6.43 4.66 -15.89
N VAL A 457 6.64 5.77 -15.19
CA VAL A 457 7.06 5.79 -13.77
C VAL A 457 5.89 5.45 -12.86
N LEU A 458 6.04 4.42 -12.03
CA LEU A 458 5.00 3.92 -11.11
C LEU A 458 5.36 4.08 -9.63
N HIS A 459 6.65 4.01 -9.28
CA HIS A 459 7.14 4.32 -7.94
C HIS A 459 8.35 5.24 -8.01
N ALA A 460 8.62 5.95 -6.92
CA ALA A 460 9.84 6.71 -6.74
C ALA A 460 10.31 6.63 -5.29
N VAL A 461 11.62 6.67 -5.07
CA VAL A 461 12.21 6.71 -3.73
C VAL A 461 13.33 7.74 -3.67
N SER A 462 13.40 8.46 -2.56
CA SER A 462 14.44 9.47 -2.29
C SER A 462 14.74 9.54 -0.80
N CYS A 463 15.89 10.10 -0.47
CA CYS A 463 16.30 10.36 0.90
C CYS A 463 16.35 11.88 1.14
N TRP A 464 16.06 12.29 2.36
CA TRP A 464 15.91 13.69 2.74
C TRP A 464 16.55 13.94 4.09
N LYS A 465 16.86 15.21 4.34
CA LYS A 465 17.24 15.68 5.66
C LYS A 465 16.57 17.03 5.95
N PRO A 466 16.45 17.43 7.22
CA PRO A 466 16.10 18.80 7.55
C PRO A 466 17.03 19.80 6.85
N SER A 467 16.45 20.88 6.33
CA SER A 467 17.18 22.05 5.85
C SER A 467 17.67 22.82 7.09
N ASN A 468 18.95 23.22 7.07
CA ASN A 468 19.57 23.94 8.18
C ASN A 468 18.92 25.30 8.43
#